data_AF-A0A914BVZ9-F1
#
_entry.id   AF-A0A914BVZ9-F1
#
_cell.length_a   1.000
_cell.length_b   1.000
_cell.length_c   1.000
_cell.angle_alpha   90.00
_cell.angle_beta   90.00
_cell.angle_gamma   90.00
#
_symmetry.space_group_name_H-M   'P 1'
#
loop_
_entity.id
_entity.type
_entity.pdbx_description
1 polymer ?
#
loop_
_entity_poly.entity_id
_entity_poly.type
_entity_poly.pdbx_seq_one_letter_code
_entity_poly.pdbx_strand_id
1 'polypeptide(L)'
;MIITEMESSIVGIDPKRKITVGSFRVDGKGDQKGLNEIPYARSEAHINELIDEICEKSKKYVQAVHPETGKTIYAHEDNVLHYRRIHSPTITSKLQSACNDIVDEHEEDIVKFLTTSKEDPVKEFCHVKLGLCTAVDVKPYPIEKEDENDGNTPPENPPDLENDEL
;
A
#
# COMPACT_ATOMS: atom_id res chain seq x y z
N MET A 1 -6.93 3.91 -0.31
CA MET A 1 -6.92 3.57 1.12
C MET A 1 -6.87 2.07 1.31
N ILE A 2 -7.99 1.31 1.25
CA ILE A 2 -8.03 -0.13 1.61
C ILE A 2 -6.89 -0.94 0.98
N ILE A 3 -6.86 -1.07 -0.35
CA ILE A 3 -5.84 -1.89 -1.03
C ILE A 3 -4.42 -1.35 -0.82
N THR A 4 -4.25 -0.02 -0.80
CA THR A 4 -2.94 0.61 -0.51
C THR A 4 -2.42 0.22 0.87
N GLU A 5 -3.28 0.27 1.87
CA GLU A 5 -2.93 -0.04 3.25
C GLU A 5 -2.71 -1.53 3.49
N MET A 6 -3.49 -2.37 2.81
CA MET A 6 -3.32 -3.82 2.81
C MET A 6 -1.97 -4.22 2.23
N GLU A 7 -1.65 -3.72 1.05
CA GLU A 7 -0.37 -3.98 0.39
C GLU A 7 0.81 -3.48 1.23
N SER A 8 0.69 -2.28 1.84
CA SER A 8 1.69 -1.76 2.77
C SER A 8 1.90 -2.68 3.98
N SER A 9 0.81 -3.13 4.62
CA SER A 9 0.87 -4.08 5.74
C SER A 9 1.48 -5.43 5.33
N ILE A 10 1.13 -5.95 4.15
CA ILE A 10 1.66 -7.21 3.62
C ILE A 10 3.16 -7.11 3.35
N VAL A 11 3.62 -6.04 2.71
CA VAL A 11 5.04 -5.81 2.40
C VAL A 11 5.88 -5.60 3.66
N GLY A 12 5.27 -5.07 4.74
CA GLY A 12 5.92 -4.90 6.03
C GLY A 12 6.20 -6.20 6.81
N ILE A 13 5.65 -7.35 6.37
CA ILE A 13 5.89 -8.64 7.02
C ILE A 13 7.24 -9.23 6.62
N ASP A 14 7.96 -9.81 7.59
CA ASP A 14 9.17 -10.59 7.34
C ASP A 14 8.89 -11.73 6.33
N PRO A 15 9.55 -11.76 5.16
CA PRO A 15 9.37 -12.81 4.14
C PRO A 15 9.64 -14.23 4.65
N LYS A 16 10.40 -14.38 5.75
CA LYS A 16 10.68 -15.69 6.38
C LYS A 16 9.58 -16.16 7.31
N ARG A 17 8.64 -15.29 7.70
CA ARG A 17 7.52 -15.65 8.58
C ARG A 17 6.59 -16.60 7.82
N LYS A 18 6.35 -17.76 8.42
CA LYS A 18 5.48 -18.81 7.89
C LYS A 18 4.33 -19.11 8.84
N ILE A 19 3.29 -19.74 8.30
CA ILE A 19 2.17 -20.29 9.05
C ILE A 19 1.93 -21.74 8.62
N THR A 20 1.58 -22.58 9.59
CA THR A 20 1.18 -23.97 9.35
C THR A 20 -0.30 -24.03 9.03
N VAL A 21 -0.64 -24.57 7.86
CA VAL A 21 -2.01 -24.74 7.38
C VAL A 21 -2.30 -26.21 7.09
N GLY A 22 -3.58 -26.59 7.09
CA GLY A 22 -4.05 -27.91 6.71
C GLY A 22 -4.74 -28.68 7.83
N SER A 23 -4.67 -30.02 7.77
CA SER A 23 -5.42 -30.90 8.70
C SER A 23 -4.62 -31.20 9.96
N PHE A 24 -5.13 -30.74 11.10
CA PHE A 24 -4.61 -31.10 12.44
C PHE A 24 -5.12 -32.47 12.94
N ARG A 25 -5.83 -33.24 12.10
CA ARG A 25 -6.33 -34.56 12.48
C ARG A 25 -5.18 -35.56 12.60
N VAL A 26 -5.14 -36.22 13.75
CA VAL A 26 -4.21 -37.32 14.06
C VAL A 26 -4.85 -38.63 13.57
N ASP A 27 -4.10 -39.45 12.85
CA ASP A 27 -4.56 -40.78 12.44
C ASP A 27 -4.47 -41.80 13.60
N GLY A 28 -4.98 -43.01 13.38
CA GLY A 28 -4.97 -44.08 14.40
C GLY A 28 -3.58 -44.56 14.83
N LYS A 29 -2.50 -44.12 14.17
CA LYS A 29 -1.11 -44.41 14.52
C LYS A 29 -0.43 -43.27 15.28
N GLY A 30 -1.12 -42.15 15.47
CA GLY A 30 -0.55 -40.96 16.10
C GLY A 30 0.10 -39.99 15.11
N ASP A 31 0.06 -40.27 13.80
CA ASP A 31 0.66 -39.39 12.79
C ASP A 31 -0.32 -38.29 12.38
N GLN A 32 0.15 -37.04 12.29
CA GLN A 32 -0.61 -35.94 11.70
C GLN A 32 -0.20 -35.76 10.24
N LYS A 33 -1.11 -36.07 9.32
CA LYS A 33 -0.87 -35.92 7.88
C LYS A 33 -1.64 -34.72 7.33
N GLY A 34 -0.99 -33.97 6.44
CA GLY A 34 -1.63 -32.88 5.70
C GLY A 34 -1.43 -31.48 6.31
N LEU A 35 -0.41 -31.29 7.14
CA LEU A 35 0.09 -29.96 7.52
C LEU A 35 1.13 -29.49 6.50
N ASN A 36 1.03 -28.24 6.06
CA ASN A 36 1.97 -27.58 5.16
C ASN A 36 2.37 -26.22 5.74
N GLU A 37 3.59 -25.79 5.49
CA GLU A 37 4.01 -24.42 5.80
C GLU A 37 3.91 -23.53 4.57
N ILE A 38 3.24 -22.40 4.70
CA ILE A 38 3.14 -21.38 3.65
C ILE A 38 3.64 -20.02 4.17
N PRO A 39 4.03 -19.08 3.28
CA PRO A 39 4.34 -17.71 3.69
C PRO A 39 3.15 -17.06 4.39
N TYR A 40 3.38 -16.41 5.53
CA TYR A 40 2.32 -15.77 6.30
C TYR A 40 1.81 -14.49 5.63
N ALA A 41 2.69 -13.68 5.04
CA ALA A 41 2.40 -12.33 4.54
C ALA A 41 1.16 -12.23 3.63
N ARG A 42 0.97 -13.20 2.71
CA ARG A 42 -0.20 -13.26 1.82
C ARG A 42 -1.10 -14.46 2.07
N SER A 43 -0.99 -15.08 3.25
CA SER A 43 -1.92 -16.13 3.65
C SER A 43 -3.31 -15.53 3.91
N GLU A 44 -4.36 -16.28 3.60
CA GLU A 44 -5.74 -15.84 3.87
C GLU A 44 -5.93 -15.51 5.36
N ALA A 45 -5.29 -16.25 6.26
CA ALA A 45 -5.32 -15.96 7.69
C ALA A 45 -4.82 -14.54 8.01
N HIS A 46 -3.66 -14.15 7.48
CA HIS A 46 -3.13 -12.80 7.69
C HIS A 46 -3.99 -11.72 7.02
N ILE A 47 -4.49 -11.97 5.82
CA ILE A 47 -5.32 -10.99 5.11
C ILE A 47 -6.63 -10.73 5.89
N ASN A 48 -7.25 -11.78 6.44
CA ASN A 48 -8.43 -11.63 7.30
C ASN A 48 -8.12 -10.84 8.59
N GLU A 49 -6.97 -11.08 9.23
CA GLU A 49 -6.53 -10.29 10.38
C GLU A 49 -6.38 -8.79 10.04
N LEU A 50 -5.88 -8.47 8.84
CA LEU A 50 -5.75 -7.09 8.39
C LEU A 50 -7.11 -6.43 8.09
N ILE A 51 -8.07 -7.20 7.58
CA ILE A 51 -9.43 -6.72 7.26
C ILE A 51 -10.11 -6.13 8.49
N ASP A 52 -9.95 -6.78 9.65
CA ASP A 52 -10.56 -6.35 10.92
C ASP A 52 -10.09 -4.95 11.38
N GLU A 53 -8.87 -4.54 11.03
CA GLU A 53 -8.27 -3.28 11.48
C GLU A 53 -8.09 -2.22 10.38
N ILE A 54 -8.28 -2.58 9.10
CA ILE A 54 -7.90 -1.70 7.98
C ILE A 54 -8.65 -0.36 8.00
N CYS A 55 -9.91 -0.37 8.41
CA CYS A 55 -10.75 0.83 8.40
C CYS A 55 -10.41 1.80 9.54
N GLU A 56 -9.73 1.35 10.60
CA GLU A 56 -9.21 2.23 11.66
C GLU A 56 -8.11 3.15 11.14
N LYS A 57 -7.40 2.74 10.07
CA LYS A 57 -6.38 3.57 9.42
C LYS A 57 -6.94 4.84 8.78
N SER A 58 -8.26 4.93 8.56
CA SER A 58 -8.93 6.15 8.09
C SER A 58 -8.61 7.41 8.91
N LYS A 59 -8.24 7.25 10.20
CA LYS A 59 -7.79 8.34 11.09
C LYS A 59 -6.54 9.07 10.59
N LYS A 60 -5.73 8.41 9.76
CA LYS A 60 -4.51 8.93 9.14
C LYS A 60 -4.73 9.53 7.76
N TYR A 61 -5.98 9.55 7.30
CA TYR A 61 -6.33 10.08 6.00
C TYR A 61 -7.01 11.44 6.13
N VAL A 62 -6.67 12.32 5.20
CA VAL A 62 -7.22 13.67 5.08
C VAL A 62 -7.77 13.87 3.68
N GLN A 63 -8.67 14.84 3.55
CA GLN A 63 -9.19 15.23 2.24
C GLN A 63 -8.21 16.22 1.58
N ALA A 64 -7.78 15.92 0.37
CA ALA A 64 -6.86 16.74 -0.41
C ALA A 64 -7.38 16.90 -1.85
N VAL A 65 -6.74 17.77 -2.63
CA VAL A 65 -7.01 17.91 -4.07
C VAL A 65 -5.84 17.26 -4.81
N HIS A 66 -6.15 16.29 -5.67
CA HIS A 66 -5.14 15.67 -6.51
C HIS A 66 -4.59 16.71 -7.51
N PRO A 67 -3.27 16.98 -7.52
CA PRO A 67 -2.72 18.09 -8.31
C PRO A 67 -2.92 17.92 -9.81
N GLU A 68 -2.80 16.69 -10.32
CA GLU A 68 -2.91 16.44 -11.76
C GLU A 68 -4.35 16.24 -12.29
N THR A 69 -5.30 15.82 -11.44
CA THR A 69 -6.68 15.53 -11.88
C THR A 69 -7.68 16.58 -11.39
N GLY A 70 -7.29 17.41 -10.41
CA GLY A 70 -8.16 18.39 -9.76
C GLY A 70 -9.26 17.78 -8.89
N LYS A 71 -9.35 16.44 -8.78
CA LYS A 71 -10.37 15.76 -7.99
C LYS A 71 -10.05 15.85 -6.51
N THR A 72 -11.11 15.95 -5.70
CA THR A 72 -11.00 15.77 -4.26
C THR A 72 -10.83 14.29 -3.93
N ILE A 73 -9.80 13.97 -3.17
CA ILE A 73 -9.41 12.60 -2.80
C ILE A 73 -9.20 12.46 -1.30
N TYR A 74 -9.14 11.22 -0.83
CA TYR A 74 -8.60 10.88 0.49
C TYR A 74 -7.16 10.43 0.33
N ALA A 75 -6.22 11.10 1.00
CA ALA A 75 -4.81 10.78 0.96
C ALA A 75 -4.25 10.63 2.38
N HIS A 76 -3.23 9.78 2.54
CA HIS A 76 -2.51 9.65 3.79
C HIS A 76 -1.89 11.00 4.17
N GLU A 77 -1.99 11.41 5.43
CA GLU A 77 -1.60 12.76 5.88
C GLU A 77 -0.14 13.11 5.58
N ASP A 78 0.74 12.10 5.62
CA ASP A 78 2.18 12.23 5.32
C ASP A 78 2.46 12.50 3.84
N ASN A 79 1.60 12.06 2.92
CA ASN A 79 1.80 12.23 1.48
C ASN A 79 1.37 13.61 0.97
N VAL A 80 0.68 14.39 1.81
CA VAL A 80 0.06 15.67 1.41
C VAL A 80 0.48 16.83 2.31
N LEU A 81 1.63 16.72 2.97
CA LEU A 81 2.14 17.74 3.89
C LEU A 81 2.29 19.12 3.22
N HIS A 82 2.71 19.16 1.95
CA HIS A 82 2.90 20.39 1.18
C HIS A 82 1.66 20.88 0.43
N TYR A 83 0.54 20.17 0.53
CA TYR A 83 -0.67 20.45 -0.23
C TYR A 83 -1.81 20.96 0.67
N ARG A 84 -2.78 21.67 0.05
CA ARG A 84 -3.99 22.08 0.76
C ARG A 84 -4.77 20.83 1.19
N ARG A 85 -4.81 20.60 2.50
CA ARG A 85 -5.51 19.48 3.14
C ARG A 85 -6.59 19.95 4.11
N ILE A 86 -7.66 19.19 4.19
CA ILE A 86 -8.76 19.43 5.13
C ILE A 86 -8.82 18.24 6.07
N HIS A 87 -8.56 18.53 7.34
CA HIS A 87 -8.74 17.58 8.44
C HIS A 87 -10.02 17.92 9.19
N SER A 88 -10.91 16.94 9.34
CA SER A 88 -12.15 17.10 10.11
C SER A 88 -12.61 15.74 10.63
N PRO A 89 -13.09 15.64 11.87
CA PRO A 89 -13.68 14.41 12.39
C PRO A 89 -14.80 13.84 11.51
N THR A 90 -15.59 14.71 10.88
CA THR A 90 -16.66 14.32 9.95
C THR A 90 -16.15 13.69 8.66
N ILE A 91 -14.98 14.13 8.17
CA ILE A 91 -14.34 13.56 6.99
C ILE A 91 -13.81 12.17 7.34
N THR A 92 -13.12 12.06 8.47
CA THR A 92 -12.59 10.79 8.97
C THR A 92 -13.70 9.77 9.21
N SER A 93 -14.81 10.17 9.87
CA SER A 93 -15.92 9.25 10.14
C SER A 93 -16.60 8.78 8.86
N LYS A 94 -16.82 9.67 7.88
CA LYS A 94 -17.37 9.29 6.57
C LYS A 94 -16.47 8.30 5.83
N LEU A 95 -15.16 8.53 5.85
CA LEU A 95 -14.21 7.61 5.23
C LEU A 95 -14.20 6.25 5.93
N GLN A 96 -14.23 6.24 7.26
CA GLN A 96 -14.30 5.01 8.03
C GLN A 96 -15.58 4.22 7.73
N SER A 97 -16.74 4.88 7.73
CA SER A 97 -18.01 4.24 7.36
C SER A 97 -17.96 3.67 5.95
N ALA A 98 -17.52 4.44 4.96
CA ALA A 98 -17.40 3.96 3.58
C ALA A 98 -16.40 2.80 3.45
N CYS A 99 -15.34 2.78 4.26
CA CYS A 99 -14.43 1.65 4.31
C CYS A 99 -15.10 0.40 4.82
N ASN A 100 -15.82 0.49 5.95
CA ASN A 100 -16.56 -0.64 6.51
C ASN A 100 -17.55 -1.19 5.49
N ASP A 101 -18.34 -0.32 4.85
CA ASP A 101 -19.32 -0.73 3.84
C ASP A 101 -18.68 -1.50 2.68
N ILE A 102 -17.54 -1.03 2.16
CA ILE A 102 -16.81 -1.70 1.07
C ILE A 102 -16.19 -3.01 1.53
N VAL A 103 -15.63 -3.05 2.73
CA VAL A 103 -15.02 -4.26 3.29
C VAL A 103 -16.08 -5.33 3.52
N ASP A 104 -17.21 -4.97 4.14
CA ASP A 104 -18.33 -5.88 4.41
C ASP A 104 -18.92 -6.43 3.10
N GLU A 105 -19.03 -5.61 2.04
CA GLU A 105 -19.58 -6.04 0.75
C GLU A 105 -18.59 -6.88 -0.07
N HIS A 106 -17.28 -6.62 0.04
CA HIS A 106 -16.25 -7.18 -0.85
C HIS A 106 -15.17 -7.98 -0.12
N GLU A 107 -15.40 -8.46 1.09
CA GLU A 107 -14.42 -9.19 1.92
C GLU A 107 -13.77 -10.34 1.14
N GLU A 108 -14.58 -11.26 0.60
CA GLU A 108 -14.10 -12.41 -0.18
C GLU A 108 -13.28 -11.98 -1.39
N ASP A 109 -13.68 -10.89 -2.04
CA ASP A 109 -13.00 -10.35 -3.21
C ASP A 109 -11.64 -9.75 -2.86
N ILE A 110 -11.55 -9.06 -1.71
CA ILE A 110 -10.32 -8.49 -1.15
C ILE A 110 -9.35 -9.62 -0.79
N VAL A 111 -9.82 -10.62 -0.02
CA VAL A 111 -9.01 -11.78 0.39
C VAL A 111 -8.41 -12.46 -0.83
N LYS A 112 -9.26 -12.85 -1.78
CA LYS A 112 -8.83 -13.54 -3.01
C LYS A 112 -7.85 -12.71 -3.82
N PHE A 113 -8.07 -11.40 -3.92
CA PHE A 113 -7.21 -10.51 -4.68
C PHE A 113 -5.80 -10.40 -4.08
N LEU A 114 -5.70 -10.22 -2.76
CA LEU A 114 -4.44 -9.95 -2.06
C LEU A 114 -3.55 -11.18 -1.85
N THR A 115 -4.06 -12.39 -2.08
CA THR A 115 -3.23 -13.62 -2.08
C THR A 115 -2.10 -13.59 -3.11
N THR A 116 -2.22 -12.75 -4.15
CA THR A 116 -1.23 -12.63 -5.23
C THR A 116 -0.78 -11.18 -5.39
N SER A 117 0.54 -10.97 -5.46
CA SER A 117 1.11 -9.64 -5.71
C SER A 117 0.76 -9.12 -7.11
N LYS A 118 0.46 -7.83 -7.20
CA LYS A 118 0.12 -7.12 -8.45
C LYS A 118 1.01 -5.90 -8.64
N GLU A 119 1.16 -5.45 -9.88
CA GLU A 119 1.96 -4.27 -10.22
C GLU A 119 1.22 -2.97 -9.83
N ASP A 120 -0.07 -2.89 -10.18
CA ASP A 120 -0.95 -1.76 -9.81
C ASP A 120 -2.20 -2.27 -9.08
N PRO A 121 -2.06 -2.68 -7.80
CA PRO A 121 -3.11 -3.38 -7.09
C PRO A 121 -4.38 -2.52 -6.91
N VAL A 122 -4.23 -1.20 -6.74
CA VAL A 122 -5.38 -0.29 -6.57
C VAL A 122 -6.19 -0.18 -7.85
N LYS A 123 -5.52 0.01 -9.00
CA LYS A 123 -6.19 0.07 -10.30
C LYS A 123 -6.83 -1.26 -10.68
N GLU A 124 -6.10 -2.35 -10.52
CA GLU A 124 -6.60 -3.69 -10.84
C GLU A 124 -7.83 -4.05 -9.99
N PHE A 125 -7.83 -3.69 -8.71
CA PHE A 125 -8.97 -3.99 -7.85
C PHE A 125 -10.14 -3.03 -8.03
N CYS A 126 -9.93 -1.73 -7.79
CA CYS A 126 -11.04 -0.78 -7.70
C CYS A 126 -11.62 -0.42 -9.06
N HIS A 127 -10.78 -0.26 -10.09
CA HIS A 127 -11.23 0.13 -11.42
C HIS A 127 -11.58 -1.09 -12.28
N VAL A 128 -10.69 -2.08 -12.37
CA VAL A 128 -10.86 -3.21 -13.31
C VAL A 128 -11.79 -4.28 -12.74
N LYS A 129 -11.57 -4.73 -11.50
CA LYS A 129 -12.33 -5.83 -10.90
C LYS A 129 -13.71 -5.39 -10.42
N LEU A 130 -13.79 -4.34 -9.59
CA LEU A 130 -15.05 -3.92 -8.97
C LEU A 130 -15.80 -2.84 -9.76
N GLY A 131 -15.11 -2.06 -10.59
CA GLY A 131 -15.74 -0.95 -11.33
C GLY A 131 -16.22 0.21 -10.45
N LEU A 132 -15.79 0.27 -9.18
CA LEU A 132 -16.15 1.33 -8.23
C LEU A 132 -15.37 2.63 -8.48
N CYS A 133 -14.17 2.52 -9.05
CA CYS A 133 -13.33 3.65 -9.39
C CYS A 133 -13.30 3.91 -10.91
N THR A 134 -13.19 5.17 -11.32
CA THR A 134 -12.80 5.52 -12.69
C THR A 134 -11.28 5.47 -12.86
N ALA A 135 -10.80 5.46 -14.10
CA ALA A 135 -9.37 5.55 -14.41
C ALA A 135 -8.71 6.82 -13.82
N VAL A 136 -9.49 7.88 -13.59
CA VAL A 136 -9.00 9.13 -12.98
C VAL A 136 -8.85 8.99 -11.46
N ASP A 137 -9.68 8.17 -10.81
CA ASP A 137 -9.68 8.00 -9.35
C ASP A 137 -8.52 7.12 -8.87
N VAL A 138 -8.05 6.22 -9.74
CA VAL A 138 -6.90 5.33 -9.48
C VAL A 138 -5.57 5.89 -10.00
N LYS A 139 -5.54 7.16 -10.39
CA LYS A 139 -4.29 7.81 -10.78
C LYS A 139 -3.39 7.91 -9.54
N PRO A 140 -2.13 7.45 -9.60
CA PRO A 140 -1.21 7.57 -8.48
C PRO A 140 -1.04 9.03 -8.07
N TYR A 141 -1.09 9.29 -6.76
CA TYR A 141 -0.78 10.60 -6.23
C TYR A 141 0.72 10.87 -6.43
N PRO A 142 1.12 12.02 -7.01
CA PRO A 142 2.53 12.33 -7.17
C PRO A 142 3.13 12.58 -5.78
N ILE A 143 4.04 11.70 -5.38
CA ILE A 143 4.88 11.92 -4.21
C ILE A 143 6.09 12.71 -4.71
N GLU A 144 6.19 13.97 -4.29
CA GLU A 144 7.42 14.74 -4.48
C GLU A 144 8.53 13.99 -3.77
N LYS A 145 9.44 13.38 -4.53
CA LYS A 145 10.67 12.85 -3.97
C LYS A 145 11.49 14.06 -3.54
N GLU A 146 11.86 14.13 -2.28
CA GLU A 146 12.98 14.99 -1.91
C GLU A 146 14.17 14.53 -2.76
N ASP A 147 14.69 15.45 -3.58
CA ASP A 147 15.89 15.18 -4.36
C ASP A 147 16.99 14.72 -3.40
N GLU A 148 17.42 13.46 -3.55
CA GLU A 148 18.71 13.05 -3.00
C GLU A 148 19.75 13.95 -3.65
N ASN A 149 20.25 14.94 -2.89
CA ASN A 149 21.43 15.71 -3.23
C ASN A 149 22.56 14.72 -3.54
N ASP A 150 22.86 14.53 -4.83
CA ASP A 150 24.10 13.91 -5.31
C ASP A 150 25.27 14.86 -5.00
N GLY A 151 25.64 14.88 -3.72
CA GLY A 151 26.86 15.49 -3.24
C GLY A 151 28.02 14.54 -3.45
N ASN A 152 28.47 14.35 -4.70
CA ASN A 152 29.85 13.93 -4.95
C ASN A 152 30.35 14.27 -6.37
N THR A 153 30.58 15.56 -6.65
CA THR A 153 31.51 15.95 -7.72
C THR A 153 32.88 16.24 -7.08
N PRO A 154 33.95 15.48 -7.38
CA PRO A 154 35.31 15.85 -6.98
C PRO A 154 35.69 17.19 -7.60
N PRO A 155 36.49 18.04 -6.93
CA PRO A 155 36.93 19.31 -7.52
C PRO A 155 37.79 19.03 -8.76
N GLU A 156 37.36 19.53 -9.91
CA GLU A 156 38.20 19.63 -11.10
C GLU A 156 39.38 20.56 -10.76
N ASN A 157 40.60 20.00 -10.83
CA ASN A 157 41.82 20.80 -10.77
C ASN A 157 41.83 21.80 -11.95
N PRO A 158 42.23 23.06 -11.72
CA PRO A 158 42.40 24.00 -12.82
C PRO A 158 43.50 23.51 -13.78
N PRO A 159 43.34 23.68 -15.10
CA PRO A 159 44.37 23.30 -16.06
C PRO A 159 45.62 24.17 -15.90
N ASP A 160 46.77 23.51 -15.87
CA ASP A 160 48.10 24.12 -15.97
C ASP A 160 48.17 25.01 -17.22
N LEU A 161 48.39 26.30 -17.02
CA LEU A 161 48.84 27.19 -18.09
C LEU A 161 50.34 26.94 -18.29
N GLU A 162 50.67 26.03 -19.20
CA GLU A 162 51.98 25.97 -19.81
C GLU A 162 52.25 27.31 -20.52
N ASN A 163 53.37 27.92 -20.12
CA ASN A 163 53.99 29.03 -20.81
C ASN A 163 54.37 28.60 -22.22
N ASP A 164 54.07 29.43 -23.21
CA ASP A 164 54.91 29.54 -24.40
C ASP A 164 55.04 31.03 -24.78
N GLU A 165 56.30 31.46 -24.82
CA GLU A 165 56.79 32.76 -25.25
C GLU A 165 56.64 32.92 -26.78
N LEU A 166 56.19 34.10 -27.24
CA LEU A 166 56.91 34.94 -28.21
C LEU A 166 56.32 36.35 -28.33
#